data_AF-A0A924GCA4-F1
#
_entry.id   AF-A0A924GCA4-F1
#
_cell.length_a   1.000
_cell.length_b   1.000
_cell.length_c   1.000
_cell.angle_alpha   90.00
_cell.angle_beta   90.00
_cell.angle_gamma   90.00
#
_symmetry.space_group_name_H-M   'P 1'
#
loop_
_entity.id
_entity.type
_entity.pdbx_description
1 polymer ?
#
loop_
_entity_poly.entity_id
_entity_poly.type
_entity_poly.pdbx_seq_one_letter_code
_entity_poly.pdbx_strand_id
1 'polypeptide(L)' 'GVKSQIQGDELRVQSKSRDDLQATMALLKGKELDVDLQFVNFR' A
#
# COMPACT_ATOMS: atom_id res chain seq x y z
N GLY A 1 9.51 3.38 8.33
CA GLY A 1 10.19 2.38 7.51
C GLY A 1 9.17 1.39 6.99
N VAL A 2 8.76 1.56 5.74
CA VAL A 2 7.70 0.77 5.10
C VAL A 2 8.22 -0.61 4.69
N LYS A 3 7.46 -1.66 4.99
CA LYS A 3 7.69 -3.02 4.52
C LYS A 3 6.55 -3.44 3.61
N SER A 4 6.90 -3.97 2.45
CA SER A 4 5.96 -4.59 1.50
C SER A 4 6.20 -6.08 1.46
N GLN A 5 5.12 -6.87 1.48
CA GLN A 5 5.15 -8.31 1.32
C GLN A 5 4.10 -8.73 0.30
N ILE A 6 4.51 -9.57 -0.66
CA ILE A 6 3.61 -10.15 -1.65
C ILE A 6 3.04 -11.45 -1.06
N GLN A 7 1.72 -11.59 -1.07
CA GLN A 7 0.98 -12.77 -0.59
C GLN A 7 0.10 -13.29 -1.73
N GLY A 8 0.67 -14.17 -2.55
CA GLY A 8 0.00 -14.60 -3.78
C GLY A 8 -0.22 -13.41 -4.70
N ASP A 9 -1.49 -13.06 -4.91
CA ASP A 9 -1.90 -11.94 -5.76
C ASP A 9 -2.14 -10.63 -4.99
N GLU A 10 -2.01 -10.63 -3.65
CA GLU A 10 -2.20 -9.44 -2.81
C GLU A 10 -0.87 -8.83 -2.36
N LEU A 11 -0.79 -7.49 -2.29
CA LEU A 11 0.35 -6.76 -1.74
C LEU A 11 0.00 -6.21 -0.35
N ARG A 12 0.64 -6.76 0.69
CA ARG A 12 0.50 -6.27 2.06
C ARG A 12 1.58 -5.23 2.38
N VAL A 13 1.16 -4.02 2.72
CA VAL A 13 2.04 -2.94 3.16
C VAL A 13 1.90 -2.74 4.67
N GLN A 14 3.02 -2.74 5.39
CA GLN A 14 3.11 -2.55 6.84
C GLN A 14 4.11 -1.44 7.15
N SER A 15 3.80 -0.54 8.07
CA SER A 15 4.77 0.42 8.61
C SER A 15 4.53 0.63 10.09
N LYS A 16 5.59 1.06 10.79
CA LYS A 16 5.49 1.51 12.19
C LYS A 16 4.94 2.95 12.30
N SER A 17 4.98 3.71 11.20
CA SER A 17 4.46 5.08 11.14
C SER A 17 3.20 5.12 10.28
N ARG A 18 2.15 5.76 10.81
CA ARG A 18 0.90 5.96 10.07
C ARG A 18 1.08 6.92 8.90
N ASP A 19 1.95 7.90 9.03
CA ASP A 19 2.23 8.88 7.98
C ASP A 19 2.89 8.21 6.78
N ASP A 20 3.80 7.26 7.03
CA ASP A 20 4.43 6.45 5.97
C ASP A 20 3.39 5.61 5.20
N LEU A 21 2.39 5.05 5.89
CA LEU A 21 1.30 4.29 5.26
C LEU A 21 0.44 5.19 4.38
N GLN A 22 0.04 6.35 4.91
CA GLN A 22 -0.77 7.33 4.17
C GLN A 22 -0.01 7.88 2.96
N ALA A 23 1.27 8.21 3.10
CA ALA A 23 2.12 8.67 2.00
C ALA A 23 2.25 7.62 0.89
N THR A 24 2.42 6.33 1.27
CA THR A 24 2.50 5.22 0.31
C THR A 24 1.17 5.01 -0.43
N MET A 25 0.05 5.10 0.28
CA MET A 25 -1.28 5.02 -0.34
C MET A 25 -1.53 6.18 -1.30
N ALA A 26 -1.15 7.41 -0.93
CA ALA A 26 -1.26 8.57 -1.79
C ALA A 26 -0.38 8.44 -3.03
N LEU A 27 0.85 7.93 -2.87
CA LEU A 27 1.75 7.65 -3.99
C LEU A 27 1.17 6.61 -4.95
N LEU A 28 0.60 5.52 -4.43
CA LEU A 28 -0.01 4.46 -5.23
C LEU A 28 -1.28 4.96 -5.95
N LYS A 29 -2.12 5.77 -5.30
CA LYS A 29 -3.29 6.40 -5.92
C LYS A 29 -2.93 7.44 -6.99
N GLY A 30 -1.80 8.13 -6.81
CA GLY A 30 -1.33 9.16 -7.74
C GLY A 30 -0.52 8.61 -8.91
N LYS A 31 -0.18 7.32 -8.91
CA LYS A 31 0.44 6.66 -10.06
C LYS A 31 -0.64 6.06 -10.95
N GLU A 32 -0.53 6.31 -12.25
CA GLU A 32 -1.30 5.57 -13.26
C GLU A 32 -0.78 4.14 -13.30
N LEU A 33 -1.43 3.29 -12.50
CA LEU A 33 -1.22 1.86 -12.49
C LEU A 33 -2.35 1.24 -13.32
N ASP A 34 -1.98 0.35 -14.25
CA ASP A 34 -2.90 -0.33 -15.16
C ASP A 34 -3.69 -1.46 -14.47
N VAL A 35 -3.83 -1.37 -13.15
CA VAL A 35 -4.45 -2.36 -12.27
C VAL A 35 -5.35 -1.64 -11.28
N ASP A 36 -6.54 -2.20 -11.03
CA ASP A 36 -7.46 -1.67 -10.04
C ASP A 36 -6.89 -1.86 -8.62
N LEU A 37 -6.37 -0.77 -8.06
CA LEU A 37 -5.86 -0.75 -6.69
C LEU A 37 -7.02 -0.67 -5.68
N GLN A 38 -7.21 -1.75 -4.94
CA GLN A 38 -8.08 -1.76 -3.77
C GLN A 38 -7.25 -1.80 -2.49
N PHE A 39 -7.44 -0.81 -1.63
CA PHE A 39 -6.85 -0.80 -0.30
C PHE A 39 -7.83 -1.43 0.68
N VAL A 40 -7.56 -2.67 1.09
CA VAL A 40 -8.40 -3.45 2.01
C VAL A 40 -7.65 -3.73 3.32
N ASN A 41 -8.38 -4.03 4.39
CA ASN A 41 -7.81 -4.40 5.71
C ASN A 41 -6.83 -3.37 6.31
N PHE A 42 -7.30 -2.15 6.59
CA PHE A 42 -6.54 -1.16 7.37
C PHE A 42 -6.37 -1.64 8.82
N ARG A 43 -5.13 -1.92 9.23
CA ARG A 43 -4.76 -2.34 10.59
C ARG A 43 -3.56 -1.55 11.10
#